data_AF-C0C6U3-F1
#
_entry.id   AF-C0C6U3-F1
#
_cell.length_a   1.000
_cell.length_b   1.000
_cell.length_c   1.000
_cell.angle_alpha   90.00
_cell.angle_beta   90.00
_cell.angle_gamma   90.00
#
_symmetry.space_group_name_H-M   'P 1'
#
loop_
_entity.id
_entity.type
_entity.pdbx_description
1 polymer ?
#
loop_
_entity_poly.entity_id
_entity_poly.type
_entity_poly.pdbx_seq_one_letter_code
_entity_poly.pdbx_strand_id
1 'polypeptide(L)' 'LDEILCAVQLGVLSEEKLIRFLEHKPRGLEIVMTGHEVSERMLELADYATEMRKVKHPYDEGKMARGGIEY' A
#
# COMPACT_ATOMS: atom_id res chain seq x y z
N LEU A 1 5.51 5.61 1.61
CA LEU A 1 5.45 4.64 2.71
C LEU A 1 5.20 3.30 2.07
N ASP A 2 6.28 2.55 1.87
CA ASP A 2 6.21 1.28 1.15
C ASP A 2 5.65 0.18 2.06
N GLU A 3 4.75 -0.64 1.55
CA GLU A 3 4.10 -1.79 2.22
C GLU A 3 3.40 -1.46 3.55
N ILE A 4 3.06 -0.19 3.78
CA ILE A 4 2.46 0.24 5.04
C ILE A 4 1.06 -0.33 5.25
N LEU A 5 0.30 -0.53 4.18
CA LEU A 5 -1.04 -1.10 4.28
C LEU A 5 -0.97 -2.58 4.71
N CYS A 6 0.05 -3.31 4.25
CA CYS A 6 0.33 -4.67 4.70
C CYS A 6 0.71 -4.68 6.20
N ALA A 7 1.49 -3.71 6.67
CA ALA A 7 1.81 -3.58 8.10
C ALA A 7 0.56 -3.33 8.97
N VAL A 8 -0.41 -2.58 8.45
CA VAL A 8 -1.71 -2.38 9.11
C VAL A 8 -2.53 -3.66 9.11
N GLN A 9 -2.66 -4.32 7.96
CA GLN A 9 -3.39 -5.57 7.80
C GLN A 9 -2.86 -6.69 8.72
N LEU A 10 -1.54 -6.77 8.88
CA LEU A 10 -0.87 -7.73 9.77
C LEU A 10 -0.90 -7.34 11.25
N GLY A 11 -1.50 -6.20 11.61
CA GLY A 11 -1.59 -5.71 12.99
C GLY A 11 -0.27 -5.20 13.58
N VAL A 12 0.79 -5.05 12.76
CA VAL A 12 2.08 -4.50 13.17
C VAL A 12 1.97 -3.00 13.44
N LEU A 13 1.08 -2.31 12.71
CA LEU A 13 0.77 -0.89 12.87
C LEU A 13 -0.75 -0.71 13.05
N SER A 14 -1.17 0.07 14.05
CA SER A 14 -2.59 0.45 14.18
C SER A 14 -3.00 1.39 13.05
N GLU A 15 -4.14 1.10 12.42
CA GLU A 15 -4.73 1.94 11.37
C GLU A 15 -5.06 3.34 11.91
N GLU A 16 -5.57 3.45 13.13
CA GLU A 16 -5.88 4.75 13.76
C GLU A 16 -4.63 5.60 13.98
N LYS A 17 -3.48 4.98 14.20
CA LYS A 17 -2.21 5.71 14.31
C LYS A 17 -1.78 6.24 12.94
N LEU A 18 -1.95 5.44 11.88
CA LEU A 18 -1.67 5.86 10.52
C LEU A 18 -2.60 7.00 10.08
N ILE A 19 -3.91 6.85 10.27
CA ILE A 19 -4.90 7.88 9.92
C ILE A 19 -4.60 9.20 10.63
N ARG A 20 -4.35 9.16 11.95
CA ARG A 20 -3.97 10.36 12.70
C ARG A 20 -2.71 11.03 12.15
N PHE A 21 -1.72 10.24 11.74
CA PHE A 21 -0.53 10.79 11.11
C PHE A 21 -0.84 11.48 9.77
N LEU A 22 -1.69 10.87 8.93
CA LEU A 22 -2.10 11.43 7.64
C LEU A 22 -2.89 12.74 7.82
N GLU A 23 -3.76 12.84 8.82
CA GLU A 23 -4.53 14.04 9.15
C GLU A 23 -3.65 15.20 9.65
N HIS A 24 -2.54 14.91 10.33
CA HIS A 24 -1.66 15.91 10.94
C HIS A 24 -0.39 16.20 10.12
N LYS A 25 -0.25 15.60 8.93
CA LYS A 25 0.91 15.82 8.08
C LYS A 25 1.06 17.31 7.72
N PRO A 26 2.29 17.82 7.56
CA PRO A 26 2.49 19.19 7.12
C PRO A 26 1.75 19.51 5.82
N ARG A 27 1.25 20.74 5.72
CA ARG A 27 0.58 21.21 4.50
C ARG A 27 1.55 21.14 3.32
N GLY A 28 1.11 20.52 2.22
CA GLY A 28 1.92 20.33 1.02
C GLY A 28 2.78 19.06 1.00
N LEU A 29 2.82 18.28 2.09
CA LEU A 29 3.46 16.97 2.06
C LEU A 29 2.56 15.96 1.33
N GLU A 30 3.03 15.40 0.24
CA GLU A 30 2.40 14.26 -0.43
C GLU A 30 2.91 12.94 0.14
N ILE A 31 2.00 11.98 0.27
CA ILE A 31 2.31 10.66 0.82
C ILE A 31 1.77 9.62 -0.16
N VAL A 32 2.68 8.82 -0.72
CA VAL A 32 2.33 7.63 -1.50
C VAL A 32 2.38 6.43 -0.57
N MET A 33 1.35 5.58 -0.62
CA MET A 33 1.27 4.35 0.16
C MET A 33 1.06 3.15 -0.76
N THR A 34 1.67 2.02 -0.43
CA THR A 34 1.55 0.76 -1.18
C THR A 34 1.14 -0.39 -0.26
N GLY A 35 0.59 -1.44 -0.86
CA GLY A 35 0.20 -2.69 -0.22
C GLY A 35 -0.99 -3.34 -0.93
N HIS A 36 -1.45 -4.48 -0.41
CA HIS A 36 -2.44 -5.33 -1.10
C HIS A 36 -3.89 -5.03 -0.76
N GLU A 37 -4.18 -4.80 0.52
CA GLU A 37 -5.53 -4.54 1.02
C GLU A 37 -5.61 -3.16 1.66
N VAL A 38 -6.74 -2.49 1.48
CA VAL A 38 -7.01 -1.17 2.03
C VAL A 38 -8.42 -1.16 2.59
N SER A 39 -8.61 -0.55 3.76
CA SER A 39 -9.94 -0.38 4.33
C SER A 39 -10.72 0.70 3.58
N GLU A 40 -12.06 0.65 3.63
CA GLU A 40 -12.91 1.71 3.08
C GLU A 40 -12.57 3.07 3.69
N ARG A 41 -12.31 3.13 5.00
CA ARG A 41 -11.94 4.35 5.71
C ARG A 41 -10.64 4.97 5.19
N MET A 42 -9.63 4.14 4.91
CA MET A 42 -8.36 4.62 4.36
C MET A 42 -8.52 5.04 2.89
N LEU A 43 -9.36 4.33 2.14
CA LEU A 43 -9.67 4.66 0.75
C LEU A 43 -10.41 6.00 0.63
N GLU A 44 -11.36 6.27 1.52
CA GLU A 44 -12.09 7.54 1.59
C GLU A 44 -11.17 8.73 1.96
N LEU A 45 -10.12 8.48 2.73
CA LEU A 45 -9.15 9.51 3.11
C LEU A 45 -8.18 9.86 1.97
N ALA A 46 -8.00 8.96 1.01
CA ALA A 46 -7.04 9.13 -0.07
C ALA A 46 -7.61 10.02 -1.19
N ASP A 47 -6.84 11.04 -1.60
CA ASP A 47 -7.19 11.86 -2.78
C ASP A 47 -7.11 11.06 -4.09
N TYR A 48 -6.17 10.11 -4.14
CA TYR A 48 -5.97 9.22 -5.28
C TYR A 48 -5.86 7.77 -4.80
N ALA A 49 -6.51 6.87 -5.53
CA ALA A 49 -6.41 5.43 -5.33
C ALA A 49 -6.24 4.73 -6.68
N THR A 50 -5.31 3.77 -6.75
CA THR A 50 -5.10 2.93 -7.93
C THR A 50 -5.01 1.48 -7.49
N GLU A 51 -5.85 0.63 -8.09
CA GLU A 51 -5.84 -0.81 -7.85
C GLU A 51 -5.00 -1.51 -8.92
N MET A 52 -3.92 -2.18 -8.51
CA MET A 52 -3.16 -3.04 -9.40
C MET A 52 -3.72 -4.46 -9.38
N ARG A 53 -4.54 -4.79 -10.36
CA ARG A 53 -5.10 -6.15 -10.51
C ARG A 53 -4.17 -7.05 -11.34
N LYS A 54 -3.73 -8.16 -10.76
CA LYS A 54 -2.95 -9.20 -11.48
C LYS A 54 -3.79 -9.87 -12.57
N VAL A 55 -3.61 -9.46 -13.83
CA VAL A 55 -4.24 -10.12 -14.99
C VAL A 55 -3.44 -11.34 -15.46
N LYS A 56 -2.11 -11.22 -15.47
CA LYS A 56 -1.16 -12.32 -15.73
C LYS A 56 0.15 -12.02 -15.02
N HIS A 57 0.88 -13.04 -14.56
CA HIS A 57 2.20 -12.86 -13.97
C HIS A 57 3.13 -14.04 -14.32
N PRO A 58 4.45 -13.83 -14.57
CA PRO A 58 5.39 -14.90 -14.86
C PRO A 58 5.44 -16.03 -13.81
N TYR A 59 5.17 -15.67 -12.56
CA TYR A 59 5.04 -16.62 -11.46
C TYR A 59 3.94 -17.67 -11.69
N ASP A 60 2.86 -17.32 -12.41
CA ASP A 60 1.78 -18.25 -12.76
C ASP A 60 2.26 -19.38 -13.71
N GLU A 61 3.38 -19.17 -14.40
CA GLU A 61 4.07 -20.17 -15.24
C GLU A 61 5.26 -20.83 -14.50
N GLY A 62 5.39 -20.63 -13.19
CA GLY A 62 6.48 -21.19 -12.37
C GLY A 62 7.82 -20.46 -12.51
N LYS A 63 7.86 -19.28 -13.12
CA LYS A 63 9.09 -18.47 -13.21
C LYS A 63 9.34 -17.75 -11.89
N MET A 64 10.53 -17.97 -11.33
CA MET A 64 10.95 -17.34 -10.07
C MET A 64 11.37 -15.88 -10.27
N ALA A 65 11.46 -15.14 -9.17
CA ALA A 65 11.90 -13.75 -9.14
C ALA A 65 13.33 -13.59 -9.72
N ARG A 66 13.56 -12.48 -10.41
CA ARG A 66 14.82 -12.14 -11.08
C ARG A 66 15.34 -10.81 -10.55
N GLY A 67 16.65 -10.75 -10.32
CA GLY A 67 17.33 -9.53 -9.96
C GLY A 67 17.20 -8.46 -11.04
N GLY A 68 16.92 -7.23 -10.63
CA GLY A 68 16.69 -6.07 -11.50
C GLY A 68 15.28 -5.98 -12.07
N ILE A 69 14.37 -6.91 -11.75
CA ILE A 69 12.96 -6.87 -12.18
C ILE A 69 12.03 -7.00 -10.98
N GLU A 70 12.10 -8.10 -10.25
CA GLU A 70 11.24 -8.34 -9.08
C GLU A 70 11.89 -7.88 -7.77
N TYR A 71 13.23 -7.76 -7.72
CA TYR A 71 14.00 -7.25 -6.59
C TYR A 71 15.37 -6.68 -7.03
#